data_AF-A0A2X3JHE8-F1
#
_entry.id   AF-A0A2X3JHE8-F1
#
_cell.length_a   1.000
_cell.length_b   1.000
_cell.length_c   1.000
_cell.angle_alpha   90.00
_cell.angle_beta   90.00
_cell.angle_gamma   90.00
#
_symmetry.space_group_name_H-M   'P 1'
#
loop_
_entity.id
_entity.type
_entity.pdbx_description
1 polymer ?
#
loop_
_entity_poly.entity_id
_entity_poly.type
_entity_poly.pdbx_seq_one_letter_code
_entity_poly.pdbx_strand_id
1 'polypeptide(L)' 'MDALELLINRRSASRLAEPAPAGEVLENILRAGMRAPDHGTLQPWRFIVIEGEGASALLSF' A
#
# COMPACT_ATOMS: atom_id res chain seq x y z
N MET A 1 11.34 8.99 10.18
CA MET A 1 11.03 8.26 11.42
C MET A 1 12.04 7.13 11.55
N ASP A 2 12.47 6.83 12.75
CA ASP A 2 13.30 5.65 12.99
C ASP A 2 12.49 4.36 12.73
N ALA A 3 13.16 3.28 12.30
CA ALA A 3 12.48 2.04 11.94
C ALA A 3 11.79 1.37 13.14
N LEU A 4 12.43 1.36 14.30
CA LEU A 4 11.86 0.78 15.52
C LEU A 4 10.67 1.61 15.99
N GLU A 5 10.79 2.92 15.92
CA GLU A 5 9.72 3.86 16.25
C GLU A 5 8.48 3.63 15.38
N LEU A 6 8.67 3.45 14.05
CA LEU A 6 7.59 3.17 13.10
C LEU A 6 6.86 1.88 13.49
N LEU A 7 7.60 0.81 13.74
CA LEU A 7 7.03 -0.50 14.05
C LEU A 7 6.20 -0.49 15.34
N ILE A 8 6.68 0.19 16.38
CA ILE A 8 6.00 0.26 17.68
C ILE A 8 4.74 1.14 17.61
N ASN A 9 4.78 2.24 16.86
CA ASN A 9 3.72 3.26 16.89
C ASN A 9 2.75 3.20 15.70
N ARG A 10 2.91 2.26 14.76
CA ARG A 10 2.04 2.15 13.58
C ARG A 10 0.58 1.91 13.99
N ARG A 11 -0.30 2.80 13.52
CA ARG A 11 -1.76 2.66 13.64
C ARG A 11 -2.41 2.68 12.25
N SER A 12 -3.60 2.09 12.16
CA SER A 12 -4.42 2.18 10.95
C SER A 12 -5.28 3.44 11.02
N ALA A 13 -5.40 4.18 9.92
CA ALA A 13 -6.27 5.34 9.79
C ALA A 13 -7.47 5.00 8.88
N SER A 14 -8.70 5.18 9.38
CA SER A 14 -9.92 4.79 8.66
C SER A 14 -10.55 5.89 7.81
N ARG A 15 -10.20 7.15 8.06
CA ARG A 15 -10.68 8.32 7.29
C ARG A 15 -9.50 8.89 6.51
N LEU A 16 -9.51 8.68 5.21
CA LEU A 16 -8.49 9.17 4.29
C LEU A 16 -9.05 10.32 3.44
N ALA A 17 -8.17 11.13 2.86
CA ALA A 17 -8.52 12.23 2.00
C ALA A 17 -7.51 12.33 0.84
N GLU A 18 -7.89 13.05 -0.21
CA GLU A 18 -7.00 13.37 -1.32
C GLU A 18 -5.90 14.37 -0.91
N PRO A 19 -4.71 14.33 -1.55
CA PRO A 19 -4.34 13.42 -2.64
C PRO A 19 -3.88 12.04 -2.13
N ALA A 20 -4.26 10.99 -2.87
CA ALA A 20 -3.67 9.66 -2.68
C ALA A 20 -2.15 9.66 -2.99
N PRO A 21 -1.36 8.72 -2.43
CA PRO A 21 0.03 8.53 -2.82
C PRO A 21 0.19 8.28 -4.33
N ALA A 22 1.09 9.01 -4.97
CA ALA A 22 1.38 8.90 -6.40
C ALA A 22 2.89 8.95 -6.68
N GLY A 23 3.29 8.63 -7.92
CA GLY A 23 4.69 8.68 -8.36
C GLY A 23 5.61 7.78 -7.50
N GLU A 24 6.79 8.31 -7.14
CA GLU A 24 7.76 7.56 -6.32
C GLU A 24 7.20 7.11 -4.97
N VAL A 25 6.26 7.85 -4.37
CA VAL A 25 5.67 7.47 -3.08
C VAL A 25 4.88 6.16 -3.24
N LEU A 26 4.05 6.06 -4.27
CA LEU A 26 3.32 4.83 -4.59
C LEU A 26 4.28 3.70 -4.96
N GLU A 27 5.31 3.99 -5.76
CA GLU A 27 6.32 2.99 -6.13
C GLU A 27 7.05 2.44 -4.90
N ASN A 28 7.41 3.28 -3.94
CA ASN A 28 8.06 2.87 -2.70
C ASN A 28 7.16 1.97 -1.85
N ILE A 29 5.85 2.23 -1.81
CA ILE A 29 4.86 1.36 -1.13
C ILE A 29 4.83 -0.03 -1.78
N LEU A 30 4.74 -0.09 -3.11
CA LEU A 30 4.71 -1.36 -3.84
C LEU A 30 6.05 -2.12 -3.68
N ARG A 31 7.18 -1.42 -3.76
CA ARG A 31 8.51 -1.99 -3.52
C ARG A 31 8.65 -2.55 -2.11
N ALA A 32 8.12 -1.87 -1.10
CA ALA A 32 8.10 -2.39 0.26
C ALA A 32 7.26 -3.67 0.38
N GLY A 33 6.09 -3.72 -0.27
CA GLY A 33 5.23 -4.90 -0.30
C GLY A 33 5.92 -6.13 -0.90
N MET A 34 6.73 -5.96 -1.95
CA MET A 34 7.50 -7.04 -2.59
C MET A 34 8.63 -7.60 -1.71
N ARG A 35 8.91 -7.01 -0.54
CA ARG A 35 9.93 -7.50 0.41
C ARG A 35 9.36 -8.36 1.53
N ALA A 36 8.06 -8.64 1.49
CA ALA A 36 7.47 -9.66 2.34
C ALA A 36 8.21 -11.00 2.15
N PRO A 37 8.41 -11.78 3.23
CA PRO A 37 9.06 -13.08 3.14
C PRO A 37 8.23 -14.02 2.27
N ASP A 38 8.93 -14.77 1.42
CA ASP A 38 8.32 -15.61 0.39
C ASP A 38 9.06 -16.93 0.30
N HIS A 39 8.40 -17.99 0.77
CA HIS A 39 8.98 -19.31 0.80
C HIS A 39 9.13 -19.85 -0.62
N GLY A 40 10.38 -20.06 -1.05
CA GLY A 40 10.68 -20.52 -2.41
C GLY A 40 10.74 -19.40 -3.45
N THR A 41 10.64 -18.12 -3.05
CA THR A 41 10.76 -16.96 -3.97
C THR A 41 9.79 -17.06 -5.16
N LEU A 42 8.56 -17.50 -4.88
CA LEU A 42 7.53 -17.74 -5.88
C LEU A 42 6.93 -16.43 -6.43
N GLN A 43 7.06 -15.34 -5.68
CA GLN A 43 6.45 -14.04 -5.92
C GLN A 43 4.95 -14.15 -6.27
N PRO A 44 4.13 -14.87 -5.48
CA PRO A 44 2.77 -15.23 -5.86
C PRO A 44 1.79 -14.05 -5.77
N TRP A 45 2.26 -12.85 -5.42
CA TRP A 45 1.43 -11.65 -5.29
C TRP A 45 1.26 -10.93 -6.62
N ARG A 46 0.08 -10.35 -6.80
CA ARG A 46 -0.23 -9.40 -7.87
C ARG A 46 -0.88 -8.18 -7.25
N PHE A 47 -0.21 -7.03 -7.33
CA PHE A 47 -0.79 -5.76 -6.88
C PHE A 47 -1.61 -5.15 -8.02
N ILE A 48 -2.86 -4.79 -7.73
CA ILE A 48 -3.74 -4.06 -8.62
C ILE A 48 -3.97 -2.70 -7.95
N VAL A 49 -3.50 -1.63 -8.59
CA VAL A 49 -3.76 -0.26 -8.14
C VAL A 49 -5.08 0.18 -8.72
N ILE A 50 -5.96 0.68 -7.86
CA ILE A 50 -7.30 1.15 -8.21
C ILE A 50 -7.39 2.60 -7.74
N GLU A 51 -7.65 3.50 -8.66
CA GLU A 51 -7.66 4.95 -8.43
C GLU A 51 -8.79 5.63 -9.21
N GLY A 52 -9.10 6.87 -8.85
CA GLY A 52 -10.10 7.69 -9.53
C GLY A 52 -11.47 7.01 -9.62
N GLU A 53 -12.06 7.03 -10.82
CA GLU A 53 -13.39 6.44 -11.09
C GLU A 53 -13.45 4.94 -10.76
N GLY A 54 -12.35 4.21 -10.96
CA GLY A 54 -12.27 2.78 -10.63
C GLY A 54 -12.42 2.51 -9.13
N ALA A 55 -11.87 3.39 -8.29
CA ALA A 55 -12.02 3.29 -6.83
C ALA A 55 -13.46 3.63 -6.41
N SER A 56 -14.03 4.70 -6.97
CA SER A 56 -15.42 5.08 -6.73
C SER A 56 -16.41 3.98 -7.11
N ALA A 57 -16.20 3.31 -8.25
CA ALA A 57 -17.05 2.22 -8.72
C ALA A 57 -16.99 0.96 -7.84
N LEU A 58 -15.88 0.70 -7.16
CA LEU A 58 -15.75 -0.41 -6.21
C LEU A 58 -16.41 -0.12 -4.86
N LEU A 59 -16.53 1.15 -4.49
CA LEU A 59 -17.17 1.60 -3.25
C LEU A 59 -18.69 1.79 -3.38
N SER A 60 -19.24 1.70 -4.59
CA SER A 60 -20.66 1.92 -4.87
C SER A 60 -21.56 0.68 -4.73
N PHE A 61 -21.14 -0.34 -3.98
CA PHE A 61 -21.95 -1.52 -3.64
C PHE A 61 -22.50 -1.47 -2.21
#